data_AF-A0A1H5KZB8-F1
#
_entry.id   AF-A0A1H5KZB8-F1
#
_cell.length_a   1.000
_cell.length_b   1.000
_cell.length_c   1.000
_cell.angle_alpha   90.00
_cell.angle_beta   90.00
_cell.angle_gamma   90.00
#
_symmetry.space_group_name_H-M   'P 1'
#
loop_
_entity.id
_entity.type
_entity.pdbx_description
1 polymer ?
#
loop_
_entity_poly.entity_id
_entity_poly.type
_entity_poly.pdbx_seq_one_letter_code
_entity_poly.pdbx_strand_id
1 'polypeptide(L)'
;MPYRLYCAPQWTSESQYREMKSLLPPVSYPELDDALGMARLISDRPRCGITTWEIECPDGSTIGRYEIARLLRERAEELVGRPRVN
;
A
#
# COMPACT_ATOMS: atom_id res chain seq x y z
N MET A 1 -7.72 15.25 2.19
CA MET A 1 -6.44 14.63 2.60
C MET A 1 -6.03 13.63 1.53
N PRO A 2 -4.73 13.38 1.28
CA PRO A 2 -4.29 12.37 0.30
C PRO A 2 -4.47 10.94 0.84
N TYR A 3 -4.47 9.95 -0.05
CA TYR A 3 -4.34 8.53 0.31
C TYR A 3 -2.95 8.28 0.87
N ARG A 4 -2.84 7.54 1.97
CA ARG A 4 -1.56 7.27 2.64
C ARG A 4 -1.25 5.79 2.64
N LEU A 5 -0.20 5.40 1.93
CA LEU A 5 0.30 4.04 1.86
C LEU A 5 1.28 3.78 2.99
N TYR A 6 0.98 2.81 3.84
CA TYR A 6 1.88 2.36 4.91
C TYR A 6 2.55 1.06 4.51
N CYS A 7 3.88 1.07 4.60
CA CYS A 7 4.75 -0.04 4.23
C CYS A 7 5.65 -0.39 5.42
N ALA A 8 5.88 -1.67 5.64
CA ALA A 8 6.80 -2.15 6.67
C ALA A 8 7.63 -3.32 6.14
N PRO A 9 8.70 -3.72 6.82
CA PRO A 9 9.45 -4.90 6.43
C PRO A 9 8.58 -6.15 6.28
N GLN A 10 8.93 -7.02 5.34
CA GLN A 10 8.11 -8.20 5.01
C GLN A 10 7.98 -9.21 6.15
N TRP A 11 8.94 -9.22 7.08
CA TRP A 11 8.98 -10.08 8.25
C TRP A 11 8.21 -9.53 9.46
N THR A 12 7.68 -8.30 9.35
CA THR A 12 6.87 -7.69 10.41
C THR A 12 5.58 -8.49 10.59
N SER A 13 5.21 -8.81 11.84
CA SER A 13 3.89 -9.40 12.15
C SER A 13 2.81 -8.32 12.25
N GLU A 14 1.53 -8.70 12.26
CA GLU A 14 0.44 -7.71 12.37
C GLU A 14 0.50 -6.93 13.69
N SER A 15 0.79 -7.60 14.81
CA SER A 15 0.94 -6.92 16.10
C SER A 15 2.10 -5.93 16.08
N GLN A 16 3.26 -6.34 15.54
CA GLN A 16 4.42 -5.46 15.39
C GLN A 16 4.11 -4.27 14.48
N TYR A 17 3.38 -4.50 13.39
CA TYR A 17 2.93 -3.44 12.49
C TYR A 17 2.09 -2.40 13.24
N ARG A 18 1.09 -2.84 14.01
CA ARG A 18 0.22 -1.94 14.77
C ARG A 18 1.00 -1.09 15.79
N GLU A 19 1.99 -1.67 16.45
CA GLU A 19 2.84 -0.97 17.42
C GLU A 19 3.73 0.09 16.74
N MET A 20 4.29 -0.22 15.56
CA MET A 20 5.21 0.68 14.86
C MET A 20 4.53 1.65 13.90
N LYS A 21 3.24 1.48 13.57
CA LYS A 21 2.53 2.27 12.54
C LYS A 21 2.74 3.77 12.70
N SER A 22 2.66 4.29 13.93
CA SER A 22 2.85 5.72 14.22
C SER A 22 4.25 6.25 13.91
N LEU A 23 5.24 5.37 13.78
CA LEU A 23 6.63 5.68 13.48
C LEU A 23 6.96 5.49 11.99
N LEU A 24 6.08 4.83 11.22
CA LEU A 24 6.29 4.60 9.80
C LEU A 24 5.89 5.85 9.01
N PRO A 25 6.78 6.42 8.17
CA PRO A 25 6.42 7.53 7.32
C PRO A 25 5.50 7.03 6.18
N PRO A 26 4.23 7.47 6.11
CA PRO A 26 3.36 7.10 5.00
C PRO A 26 3.81 7.79 3.71
N VAL A 27 3.61 7.11 2.59
CA VAL A 27 3.75 7.74 1.27
C VAL A 27 2.38 8.24 0.82
N SER A 28 2.30 9.52 0.47
CA SER A 28 1.04 10.16 0.08
C SER A 28 0.81 10.07 -1.43
N TYR A 29 -0.43 9.76 -1.81
CA TYR A 29 -0.90 9.70 -3.20
C TYR A 29 -2.18 10.51 -3.36
N PRO A 30 -2.38 11.18 -4.52
CA PRO A 30 -3.59 11.97 -4.78
C PRO A 30 -4.81 11.07 -5.04
N GLU A 31 -4.62 9.90 -5.64
CA GLU A 31 -5.68 8.96 -6.00
C GLU A 31 -5.44 7.56 -5.38
N LEU A 32 -6.52 6.81 -5.14
CA LEU A 32 -6.44 5.43 -4.65
C LEU A 32 -5.67 4.54 -5.64
N ASP A 33 -5.91 4.72 -6.92
CA ASP A 33 -5.31 3.91 -7.97
C ASP A 33 -3.78 4.10 -8.04
N ASP A 34 -3.27 5.29 -7.71
CA ASP A 34 -1.83 5.53 -7.59
C ASP A 34 -1.22 4.78 -6.39
N ALA A 35 -1.91 4.80 -5.25
CA ALA A 35 -1.50 4.07 -4.05
C ALA A 35 -1.50 2.55 -4.30
N LEU A 36 -2.53 2.03 -4.99
CA LEU A 36 -2.61 0.64 -5.42
C LEU A 36 -1.54 0.30 -6.45
N GLY A 37 -1.25 1.19 -7.40
CA GLY A 37 -0.17 1.05 -8.36
C GLY A 37 1.19 0.88 -7.67
N MET A 38 1.48 1.70 -6.65
CA MET A 38 2.69 1.52 -5.85
C MET A 38 2.66 0.24 -5.02
N ALA A 39 1.54 -0.10 -4.39
CA ALA A 39 1.41 -1.34 -3.63
C ALA A 39 1.73 -2.58 -4.48
N ARG A 40 1.29 -2.57 -5.74
CA ARG A 40 1.64 -3.59 -6.73
C ARG A 40 3.13 -3.60 -7.04
N LEU A 41 3.73 -2.45 -7.33
CA LEU A 41 5.17 -2.34 -7.62
C LEU A 41 6.03 -2.91 -6.48
N ILE A 42 5.61 -2.71 -5.23
CA ILE A 42 6.27 -3.28 -4.05
C ILE A 42 6.08 -4.81 -4.03
N SER A 43 4.85 -5.29 -4.23
CA SER A 43 4.53 -6.72 -4.26
C SER A 43 5.27 -7.50 -5.36
N ASP A 44 5.42 -6.88 -6.54
CA ASP A 44 6.10 -7.48 -7.69
C ASP A 44 7.63 -7.46 -7.56
N ARG A 45 8.19 -6.78 -6.54
CA ARG A 45 9.63 -6.74 -6.24
C ARG A 45 9.96 -7.55 -4.98
N PRO A 46 10.00 -8.90 -5.06
CA PRO A 46 10.23 -9.76 -3.89
C PRO A 46 11.59 -9.57 -3.22
N ARG A 47 12.55 -8.88 -3.85
CA ARG A 47 13.86 -8.55 -3.26
C ARG A 47 13.87 -7.25 -2.45
N CYS A 48 12.78 -6.48 -2.44
CA CYS A 48 12.73 -5.21 -1.71
C CYS A 48 12.58 -5.38 -0.19
N GLY A 49 12.19 -6.57 0.30
CA GLY A 49 12.06 -6.84 1.73
C GLY A 49 10.97 -6.01 2.42
N ILE A 50 10.07 -5.39 1.66
CA ILE A 50 9.01 -4.49 2.12
C ILE A 50 7.66 -5.07 1.69
N THR A 51 6.66 -4.90 2.56
CA THR A 51 5.27 -5.28 2.33
C THR A 51 4.36 -4.09 2.59
N THR A 52 3.37 -3.91 1.73
CA THR A 52 2.26 -2.98 1.94
C THR A 52 1.31 -3.51 3.02
N TRP A 53 1.03 -2.70 4.03
CA TRP A 53 0.18 -3.07 5.16
C TRP A 53 -1.22 -2.47 5.10
N GLU A 54 -1.35 -1.20 4.77
CA GLU A 54 -2.65 -0.58 4.57
C GLU A 54 -2.57 0.71 3.74
N ILE A 55 -3.71 1.13 3.22
CA ILE A 55 -3.93 2.45 2.64
C ILE A 55 -4.96 3.15 3.52
N GLU A 56 -4.59 4.28 4.10
CA GLU A 56 -5.52 5.17 4.79
C GLU A 56 -6.14 6.13 3.78
N CYS A 57 -7.47 6.14 3.76
CA CYS A 57 -8.28 6.93 2.85
C CYS A 57 -8.51 8.36 3.40
N PRO A 58 -8.86 9.32 2.53
CA PRO A 58 -9.14 10.70 2.93
C PRO A 58 -10.28 10.86 3.96
N ASP A 59 -11.20 9.90 3.99
CA ASP A 59 -12.34 9.83 4.91
C ASP A 59 -12.02 9.19 6.26
N GLY A 60 -10.76 8.78 6.47
CA GLY A 60 -10.30 8.10 7.68
C GLY A 60 -10.54 6.59 7.69
N SER A 61 -11.13 6.01 6.64
CA SER A 61 -11.20 4.55 6.47
C SER A 61 -9.82 3.97 6.11
N THR A 62 -9.66 2.66 6.28
CA THR A 62 -8.42 1.96 5.96
C THR A 62 -8.69 0.72 5.12
N ILE A 63 -7.88 0.54 4.07
CA ILE A 63 -7.87 -0.66 3.23
C ILE A 63 -6.68 -1.50 3.69
N GLY A 64 -6.96 -2.61 4.38
CA GLY A 64 -5.92 -3.45 4.98
C GLY A 64 -5.19 -4.35 3.96
N ARG A 65 -4.05 -4.92 4.37
CA ARG A 65 -3.16 -5.76 3.55
C ARG A 65 -3.87 -6.82 2.71
N TYR A 66 -4.79 -7.57 3.33
CA TYR A 66 -5.51 -8.63 2.63
C TYR A 66 -6.48 -8.06 1.59
N GLU A 67 -7.10 -6.93 1.88
CA GLU A 67 -7.99 -6.24 0.95
C GLU A 67 -7.20 -5.60 -0.20
N ILE A 68 -6.03 -5.00 0.08
CA ILE A 68 -5.11 -4.57 -0.96
C ILE A 68 -4.75 -5.75 -1.86
N ALA A 69 -4.34 -6.88 -1.30
CA ALA A 69 -4.01 -8.07 -2.08
C ALA A 69 -5.22 -8.63 -2.87
N ARG A 70 -6.44 -8.43 -2.40
CA ARG A 70 -7.67 -8.77 -3.12
C ARG A 70 -7.90 -7.81 -4.28
N LEU A 71 -7.86 -6.50 -4.03
CA LEU A 71 -8.01 -5.45 -5.05
C LEU A 71 -6.95 -5.55 -6.15
N LEU A 72 -5.70 -5.85 -5.79
CA LEU A 72 -4.62 -6.06 -6.75
C LEU A 72 -4.85 -7.28 -7.64
N ARG A 73 -5.50 -8.33 -7.14
CA ARG A 73 -5.88 -9.51 -7.92
C ARG A 73 -7.07 -9.23 -8.84
N GLU A 74 -8.08 -8.54 -8.33
CA GLU A 74 -9.30 -8.20 -9.07
C GLU A 74 -9.07 -7.16 -10.16
N ARG A 75 -8.22 -6.16 -9.89
CA ARG A 75 -7.96 -5.01 -10.78
C ARG A 75 -6.59 -5.09 -11.44
N ALA A 76 -5.98 -6.28 -11.48
CA ALA A 76 -4.62 -6.48 -11.96
C ALA A 76 -4.40 -5.90 -13.36
N GLU A 77 -5.33 -6.07 -14.29
CA GLU A 77 -5.20 -5.61 -15.68
C GLU A 77 -5.38 -4.09 -15.82
N GLU A 78 -6.30 -3.50 -15.04
CA GLU A 78 -6.57 -2.05 -15.01
C GLU A 78 -5.40 -1.24 -14.46
N LEU A 79 -4.65 -1.86 -13.54
CA LEU A 79 -3.48 -1.26 -12.90
C LEU A 79 -2.18 -1.46 -13.72
N VAL A 80 -2.22 -2.12 -14.89
CA VAL A 80 -1.07 -2.22 -15.81
C VAL A 80 -0.95 -0.92 -16.61
N GLY A 81 0.17 -0.19 -16.44
CA GLY A 81 0.51 0.96 -17.28
C GLY A 81 0.46 2.34 -16.60
N ARG A 82 0.18 2.41 -15.29
CA ARG A 82 0.34 3.67 -14.52
C ARG A 82 1.39 3.49 -13.43
N PRO A 83 2.57 4.07 -13.66
CA PRO A 83 3.06 5.04 -12.70
C PRO A 83 3.40 6.32 -13.45
N ARG A 84 2.57 7.35 -13.33
CA ARG A 84 3.01 8.73 -13.56
C ARG A 84 3.05 9.43 -12.22
N VAL A 85 4.08 9.10 -11.45
CA VAL A 85 4.57 10.02 -10.43
C VAL A 85 5.16 11.19 -11.22
N ASN A 86 4.41 12.29 -11.32
CA ASN A 86 4.92 13.59 -11.79
C ASN A 86 5.72 14.24 -10.66
#